data_AF-A0AAD2TT00-F1
#
_entry.id   AF-A0AAD2TT00-F1
#
_cell.length_a   1.000
_cell.length_b   1.000
_cell.length_c   1.000
_cell.angle_alpha   90.00
_cell.angle_beta   90.00
_cell.angle_gamma   90.00
#
_symmetry.space_group_name_H-M   'P 1'
#
loop_
_entity.id
_entity.type
_entity.pdbx_description
1 polymer ?
#
loop_
_entity_poly.entity_id
_entity_poly.type
_entity_poly.pdbx_seq_one_letter_code
_entity_poly.pdbx_strand_id
1 'polypeptide(L)'
;MSAGFKYDLVPPVEQEERYDVQTGIRRRGPYKLDTTNLAVGTILPSFIPVYADLKNKFAHTVRNIRVAEAYASGTSIKIAKTPLAYVGMFIGNGSKGAKVTAIDKSNEKYDVLTIEAAFGENVAKDAVLFEAAAVDGTKQKYVANSALYERTKVDDGIVLVALLRTAAEIEPSKLAIPFSENDKANLKGWFEFNE
;
A
#
# COMPACT_ATOMS: atom_id res chain seq x y z
N MET A 1 26.90 -36.39 26.42
CA MET A 1 26.57 -36.16 25.00
C MET A 1 26.62 -34.66 24.74
N SER A 2 27.38 -34.23 23.74
CA SER A 2 27.52 -32.81 23.38
C SER A 2 26.16 -32.21 23.02
N ALA A 3 25.84 -31.04 23.55
CA ALA A 3 24.61 -30.31 23.22
C ALA A 3 24.70 -29.83 21.77
N GLY A 4 24.07 -30.56 20.86
CA GLY A 4 24.01 -30.19 19.45
C GLY A 4 23.20 -28.91 19.27
N PHE A 5 23.81 -27.89 18.67
CA PHE A 5 23.09 -26.71 18.19
C PHE A 5 22.04 -27.16 17.18
N LYS A 6 20.75 -26.96 17.52
CA LYS A 6 19.67 -27.05 16.55
C LYS A 6 19.61 -25.74 15.79
N TYR A 7 19.92 -25.78 14.50
CA TYR A 7 19.62 -24.69 13.59
C TYR A 7 18.14 -24.79 13.22
N ASP A 8 17.26 -24.03 13.89
CA ASP A 8 15.92 -23.72 13.37
C ASP A 8 16.06 -22.72 12.22
N LEU A 9 16.73 -23.15 11.15
CA LEU A 9 16.65 -22.48 9.87
C LEU A 9 15.30 -22.87 9.28
N VAL A 10 14.26 -22.16 9.69
CA VAL A 10 13.03 -22.10 8.89
C VAL A 10 13.51 -21.78 7.48
N PRO A 11 13.21 -22.63 6.47
CA PRO A 11 13.64 -22.36 5.11
C PRO A 11 13.21 -20.93 4.77
N PRO A 12 14.09 -20.10 4.19
CA PRO A 12 13.70 -18.76 3.78
C PRO A 12 12.45 -18.94 2.94
N VAL A 13 11.33 -18.37 3.39
CA VAL A 13 10.10 -18.30 2.61
C VAL A 13 10.54 -17.83 1.23
N GLU A 14 10.29 -18.65 0.20
CA GLU A 14 10.64 -18.32 -1.18
C GLU A 14 10.28 -16.85 -1.38
N GLN A 15 11.24 -16.05 -1.83
CA GLN A 15 10.93 -14.68 -2.20
C GLN A 15 9.94 -14.80 -3.34
N GLU A 16 8.66 -14.68 -3.01
CA GLU A 16 7.59 -14.71 -3.98
C GLU A 16 7.86 -13.53 -4.91
N GLU A 17 8.43 -13.84 -6.08
CA GLU A 17 8.85 -12.82 -7.04
C GLU A 17 7.60 -12.07 -7.47
N ARG A 18 7.54 -10.79 -7.10
CA ARG A 18 6.39 -9.92 -7.37
C ARG A 18 6.45 -9.30 -8.77
N TYR A 19 7.64 -9.31 -9.36
CA TYR A 19 8.01 -8.74 -10.65
C TYR A 19 9.36 -9.35 -11.08
N ASP A 20 9.70 -9.29 -12.37
CA ASP A 20 11.02 -9.71 -12.85
C ASP A 20 12.10 -8.76 -12.30
N VAL A 21 12.93 -9.27 -11.38
CA VAL A 21 13.98 -8.50 -10.70
C VAL A 21 14.95 -7.85 -11.69
N GLN A 22 15.20 -8.46 -12.85
CA GLN A 22 16.12 -7.92 -13.87
C GLN A 22 15.61 -6.63 -14.51
N THR A 23 14.29 -6.43 -14.53
CA THR A 23 13.63 -5.24 -15.09
C THR A 23 13.53 -4.09 -14.08
N GLY A 24 13.87 -4.36 -12.81
CA GLY A 24 13.81 -3.44 -11.69
C GLY A 24 14.92 -2.39 -11.71
N ILE A 25 14.68 -1.23 -12.32
CA ILE A 25 15.66 -0.13 -12.31
C ILE A 25 15.35 0.81 -11.14
N ARG A 26 16.33 0.98 -10.25
CA ARG A 26 16.24 1.95 -9.15
C ARG A 26 16.22 3.38 -9.66
N ARG A 27 15.36 4.19 -9.05
CA ARG A 27 15.38 5.65 -9.20
C ARG A 27 16.64 6.19 -8.53
N ARG A 28 17.29 7.17 -9.17
CA ARG A 28 18.54 7.76 -8.65
C ARG A 28 18.27 8.63 -7.42
N GLY A 29 19.13 8.46 -6.42
CA GLY A 29 19.16 9.23 -5.17
C GLY A 29 18.18 8.71 -4.10
N PRO A 30 18.50 8.90 -2.81
CA PRO A 30 17.57 8.59 -1.73
C PRO A 30 16.41 9.59 -1.69
N TYR A 31 15.24 9.12 -1.28
CA TYR A 31 14.08 9.96 -0.99
C TYR A 31 13.79 9.91 0.51
N LYS A 32 13.41 11.04 1.09
CA LYS A 32 12.95 11.10 2.48
C LYS A 32 11.51 10.60 2.53
N LEU A 33 11.28 9.50 3.24
CA LEU A 33 9.94 8.97 3.47
C LEU A 33 9.14 9.96 4.33
N ASP A 34 7.94 10.29 3.88
CA ASP A 34 6.94 10.97 4.71
C ASP A 34 6.33 9.97 5.69
N THR A 35 6.71 10.09 6.96
CA THR A 35 6.24 9.20 8.04
C THR A 35 4.94 9.67 8.68
N THR A 36 4.31 10.73 8.17
CA THR A 36 3.03 11.23 8.67
C THR A 36 1.98 10.12 8.63
N ASN A 37 1.28 9.87 9.74
CA ASN A 37 0.29 8.80 9.89
C ASN A 37 0.82 7.38 9.59
N LEU A 38 2.11 7.14 9.79
CA LEU A 38 2.70 5.81 9.85
C LEU A 38 3.19 5.57 11.29
N ALA A 39 2.80 4.44 11.88
CA ALA A 39 3.23 4.12 13.24
C ALA A 39 4.72 3.75 13.26
N VAL A 40 5.48 4.31 14.20
CA VAL A 40 6.89 3.97 14.42
C VAL A 40 7.04 2.48 14.69
N GLY A 41 8.05 1.86 14.09
CA GLY A 41 8.29 0.41 14.16
C GLY A 41 7.57 -0.41 13.09
N THR A 42 6.63 0.18 12.35
CA THR A 42 5.95 -0.49 11.23
C THR A 42 6.94 -0.87 10.14
N ILE A 43 6.86 -2.10 9.62
CA ILE A 43 7.66 -2.55 8.49
C ILE A 43 6.82 -2.42 7.22
N LEU A 44 7.19 -1.46 6.37
CA LEU A 44 6.62 -1.33 5.04
C LEU A 44 7.16 -2.46 4.15
N PRO A 45 6.29 -3.22 3.47
CA PRO A 45 6.73 -4.23 2.53
C PRO A 45 7.41 -3.56 1.32
N SER A 46 8.29 -4.29 0.64
CA SER A 46 8.81 -3.85 -0.66
C SER A 46 7.66 -3.73 -1.67
N PHE A 47 7.90 -2.98 -2.74
CA PHE A 47 6.98 -2.80 -3.87
C PHE A 47 5.64 -2.13 -3.53
N ILE A 48 5.54 -1.41 -2.41
CA ILE A 48 4.36 -0.56 -2.17
C ILE A 48 4.33 0.60 -3.17
N PRO A 49 3.14 1.04 -3.60
CA PRO A 49 3.00 2.22 -4.45
C PRO A 49 3.46 3.49 -3.71
N VAL A 50 4.27 4.30 -4.39
CA VAL A 50 4.84 5.53 -3.84
C VAL A 50 4.69 6.68 -4.83
N TYR A 51 4.29 7.83 -4.31
CA TYR A 51 4.43 9.10 -5.00
C TYR A 51 5.77 9.73 -4.61
N ALA A 52 6.70 9.75 -5.55
CA ALA A 52 8.00 10.41 -5.41
C ALA A 52 7.88 11.87 -5.85
N ASP A 53 8.03 12.80 -4.90
CA ASP A 53 8.24 14.22 -5.20
C ASP A 53 9.67 14.41 -5.69
N LEU A 54 9.80 14.61 -7.00
CA LEU A 54 11.11 14.68 -7.67
C LEU A 54 11.85 15.97 -7.37
N LYS A 55 11.14 17.03 -6.95
CA LYS A 55 11.69 18.35 -6.66
C LYS A 55 12.22 18.40 -5.23
N ASN A 56 11.39 18.04 -4.26
CA ASN A 56 11.74 18.14 -2.84
C ASN A 56 12.36 16.85 -2.27
N LYS A 57 12.41 15.77 -3.06
CA LYS A 57 12.94 14.45 -2.67
C LYS A 57 12.19 13.79 -1.52
N PHE A 58 10.87 13.98 -1.47
CA PHE A 58 9.99 13.23 -0.56
C PHE A 58 9.39 12.00 -1.24
N ALA A 59 9.17 10.96 -0.45
CA ALA A 59 8.44 9.77 -0.84
C ALA A 59 7.17 9.69 0.01
N HIS A 60 6.00 9.85 -0.62
CA HIS A 60 4.71 9.70 0.03
C HIS A 60 4.15 8.31 -0.29
N THR A 61 3.82 7.53 0.75
CA THR A 61 3.18 6.23 0.56
C THR A 61 1.78 6.42 -0.02
N VAL A 62 1.49 5.81 -1.16
CA VAL A 62 0.14 5.81 -1.73
C VAL A 62 -0.68 4.76 -1.00
N ARG A 63 -1.73 5.20 -0.30
CA ARG A 63 -2.51 4.34 0.59
C ARG A 63 -3.69 3.72 -0.16
N ASN A 64 -3.38 2.70 -0.93
CA ASN A 64 -4.38 1.86 -1.58
C ASN A 64 -4.80 0.72 -0.66
N ILE A 65 -6.09 0.42 -0.66
CA ILE A 65 -6.73 -0.53 0.24
C ILE A 65 -7.59 -1.48 -0.59
N ARG A 66 -7.27 -2.77 -0.52
CA ARG A 66 -8.10 -3.82 -1.13
C ARG A 66 -9.27 -4.14 -0.22
N VAL A 67 -10.48 -4.21 -0.78
CA VAL A 67 -11.69 -4.60 -0.08
C VAL A 67 -11.70 -6.13 0.10
N ALA A 68 -11.80 -6.60 1.35
CA ALA A 68 -11.73 -8.04 1.65
C ALA A 68 -13.07 -8.76 1.43
N GLU A 69 -14.18 -8.06 1.65
CA GLU A 69 -15.54 -8.56 1.43
C GLU A 69 -16.38 -7.46 0.78
N ALA A 70 -17.28 -7.85 -0.12
CA ALA A 70 -18.17 -6.90 -0.79
C ALA A 70 -18.97 -6.08 0.24
N TYR A 71 -18.92 -4.77 0.08
CA TYR A 71 -19.69 -3.82 0.88
C TYR A 71 -20.96 -3.45 0.11
N ALA A 72 -22.11 -3.55 0.78
CA ALA A 72 -23.39 -3.13 0.23
C ALA A 72 -23.93 -1.87 0.93
N SER A 73 -23.87 -1.84 2.26
CA SER A 73 -24.42 -0.74 3.05
C SER A 73 -23.86 -0.72 4.48
N GLY A 74 -24.20 0.33 5.22
CA GLY A 74 -23.79 0.51 6.62
C GLY A 74 -22.53 1.37 6.76
N THR A 75 -21.85 1.22 7.89
CA THR A 75 -20.68 2.04 8.24
C THR A 75 -19.41 1.21 8.47
N SER A 76 -19.43 -0.07 8.06
CA SER A 76 -18.31 -0.98 8.27
C SER A 76 -17.85 -1.56 6.93
N ILE A 77 -16.61 -1.28 6.55
CA ILE A 77 -15.98 -1.85 5.35
C ILE A 77 -14.86 -2.79 5.80
N LYS A 78 -14.93 -4.05 5.37
CA LYS A 78 -13.86 -5.03 5.61
C LYS A 78 -12.80 -4.91 4.53
N ILE A 79 -11.54 -4.77 4.95
CA ILE A 79 -10.41 -4.55 4.06
C ILE A 79 -9.31 -5.57 4.31
N ALA A 80 -8.47 -5.80 3.32
CA ALA A 80 -7.25 -6.58 3.50
C ALA A 80 -6.35 -5.90 4.54
N LYS A 81 -5.57 -6.70 5.28
CA LYS A 81 -4.65 -6.20 6.29
C LYS A 81 -3.70 -5.18 5.69
N THR A 82 -3.62 -4.00 6.30
CA THR A 82 -2.74 -2.95 5.81
C THR A 82 -2.12 -2.12 6.94
N PRO A 83 -0.81 -1.84 6.88
CA PRO A 83 -0.19 -0.87 7.78
C PRO A 83 -0.55 0.58 7.42
N LEU A 84 -1.18 0.81 6.27
CA LEU A 84 -1.37 2.15 5.70
C LEU A 84 -2.69 2.79 6.10
N ALA A 85 -3.68 2.06 6.62
CA ALA A 85 -4.93 2.69 7.05
C ALA A 85 -4.74 3.44 8.39
N TYR A 86 -5.34 4.63 8.51
CA TYR A 86 -5.29 5.45 9.72
C TYR A 86 -6.62 6.19 9.97
N VAL A 87 -6.90 6.56 11.22
CA VAL A 87 -8.13 7.26 11.60
C VAL A 87 -8.12 8.69 11.08
N GLY A 88 -9.22 9.14 10.48
CA GLY A 88 -9.36 10.44 9.85
C GLY A 88 -8.98 10.47 8.37
N MET A 89 -8.53 9.36 7.79
CA MET A 89 -8.31 9.26 6.34
C MET A 89 -9.63 9.35 5.57
N PHE A 90 -9.60 9.96 4.38
CA PHE A 90 -10.69 9.85 3.42
C PHE A 90 -10.38 8.71 2.47
N ILE A 91 -11.31 7.76 2.34
CA ILE A 91 -11.25 6.70 1.34
C ILE A 91 -12.16 7.06 0.17
N GLY A 92 -11.76 6.71 -1.05
CA GLY A 92 -12.54 6.95 -2.25
C GLY A 92 -12.37 5.88 -3.31
N ASN A 93 -13.35 5.80 -4.22
CA ASN A 93 -13.32 4.97 -5.42
C ASN A 93 -13.29 5.80 -6.73
N GLY A 94 -13.18 7.13 -6.64
CA GLY A 94 -13.25 8.05 -7.78
C GLY A 94 -14.63 8.64 -8.04
N SER A 95 -15.67 8.07 -7.44
CA SER A 95 -17.07 8.54 -7.55
C SER A 95 -17.68 8.91 -6.20
N LYS A 96 -17.37 8.12 -5.17
CA LYS A 96 -17.84 8.24 -3.79
C LYS A 96 -16.68 8.05 -2.83
N GLY A 97 -16.87 8.57 -1.62
CA GLY A 97 -15.91 8.45 -0.54
C GLY A 97 -16.55 8.56 0.82
N ALA A 98 -15.73 8.27 1.82
CA ALA A 98 -16.12 8.37 3.21
C ALA A 98 -14.91 8.65 4.09
N LYS A 99 -15.15 9.25 5.26
CA LYS A 99 -14.14 9.46 6.29
C LYS A 99 -14.08 8.26 7.22
N VAL A 100 -12.88 7.75 7.49
CA VAL A 100 -12.65 6.69 8.48
C VAL A 100 -12.62 7.29 9.89
N THR A 101 -13.42 6.75 10.80
CA THR A 101 -13.53 7.20 12.19
C THR A 101 -12.90 6.23 13.19
N ALA A 102 -12.83 4.94 12.83
CA ALA A 102 -12.16 3.92 13.63
C ALA A 102 -11.62 2.80 12.74
N ILE A 103 -10.65 2.06 13.27
CA ILE A 103 -10.06 0.90 12.61
C ILE A 103 -9.95 -0.22 13.64
N ASP A 104 -10.63 -1.33 13.38
CA ASP A 104 -10.48 -2.56 14.16
C ASP A 104 -9.50 -3.49 13.45
N LYS A 105 -8.41 -3.85 14.14
CA LYS A 105 -7.35 -4.74 13.66
C LYS A 105 -7.31 -6.09 14.38
N SER A 106 -8.31 -6.39 15.21
CA SER A 106 -8.37 -7.59 16.06
C SER A 106 -8.44 -8.90 15.28
N ASN A 107 -9.01 -8.86 14.07
CA ASN A 107 -9.08 -10.02 13.19
C ASN A 107 -7.75 -10.27 12.47
N GLU A 108 -7.33 -11.53 12.41
CA GLU A 108 -6.06 -11.92 11.78
C GLU A 108 -6.11 -11.82 10.24
N LYS A 109 -7.29 -11.95 9.63
CA LYS A 109 -7.48 -12.04 8.18
C LYS A 109 -7.80 -10.71 7.51
N TYR A 110 -8.49 -9.81 8.20
CA TYR A 110 -8.92 -8.52 7.67
C TYR A 110 -8.88 -7.43 8.74
N ASP A 111 -8.87 -6.18 8.32
CA ASP A 111 -9.15 -5.03 9.17
C ASP A 111 -10.58 -4.53 8.88
N VAL A 112 -11.23 -3.90 9.85
CA VAL A 112 -12.55 -3.27 9.66
C VAL A 112 -12.40 -1.77 9.79
N LEU A 113 -12.73 -1.04 8.72
CA LEU A 113 -12.84 0.41 8.73
C LEU A 113 -14.26 0.80 9.15
N THR A 114 -14.38 1.60 10.20
CA THR A 114 -15.62 2.30 10.51
C THR A 114 -15.61 3.64 9.79
N ILE A 115 -16.66 3.92 9.00
CA ILE A 115 -16.83 5.17 8.26
C ILE A 115 -17.92 6.05 8.88
N GLU A 116 -17.74 7.37 8.77
CA GLU A 116 -18.63 8.36 9.39
C GLU A 116 -20.06 8.33 8.81
N ALA A 117 -20.17 8.09 7.51
CA ALA A 117 -21.43 7.93 6.80
C ALA A 117 -21.31 6.75 5.83
N ALA A 118 -22.45 6.19 5.43
CA ALA A 118 -22.47 5.13 4.42
C ALA A 118 -21.73 5.57 3.14
N PHE A 119 -20.94 4.68 2.57
CA PHE A 119 -20.09 4.97 1.40
C PHE A 119 -20.90 5.48 0.19
N GLY A 120 -22.20 5.20 0.14
CA GLY A 120 -23.12 5.71 -0.87
C GLY A 120 -23.14 4.92 -2.18
N GLU A 121 -22.38 3.81 -2.25
CA GLU A 121 -22.38 2.87 -3.36
C GLU A 121 -21.92 1.48 -2.86
N ASN A 122 -22.32 0.42 -3.56
CA ASN A 122 -21.78 -0.90 -3.35
C ASN A 122 -20.31 -0.92 -3.78
N VAL A 123 -19.46 -1.59 -3.00
CA VAL A 123 -18.05 -1.80 -3.34
C VAL A 123 -17.81 -3.30 -3.46
N ALA A 124 -17.38 -3.74 -4.64
CA ALA A 124 -17.13 -5.15 -4.89
C ALA A 124 -15.98 -5.67 -4.02
N LYS A 125 -15.98 -7.00 -3.79
CA LYS A 125 -14.82 -7.68 -3.22
C LYS A 125 -13.61 -7.47 -4.16
N ASP A 126 -12.43 -7.33 -3.57
CA ASP A 126 -11.14 -7.13 -4.25
C ASP A 126 -11.00 -5.78 -4.97
N ALA A 127 -12.03 -4.91 -4.92
CA ALA A 127 -11.93 -3.54 -5.37
C ALA A 127 -10.85 -2.77 -4.58
N VAL A 128 -10.20 -1.83 -5.25
CA VAL A 128 -9.13 -1.01 -4.67
C VAL A 128 -9.68 0.39 -4.37
N LEU A 129 -9.78 0.70 -3.08
CA LEU A 129 -10.05 2.05 -2.59
C LEU A 129 -8.73 2.79 -2.38
N PHE A 130 -8.71 4.09 -2.61
CA PHE A 130 -7.52 4.92 -2.43
C PHE A 130 -7.75 5.99 -1.36
N GLU A 131 -6.66 6.52 -0.79
CA GLU A 131 -6.74 7.75 0.01
C GLU A 131 -7.12 8.93 -0.89
N ALA A 132 -8.26 9.53 -0.59
CA ALA A 132 -8.82 10.65 -1.31
C ALA A 132 -8.36 11.99 -0.73
N ALA A 133 -8.30 13.02 -1.57
CA ALA A 133 -7.98 14.38 -1.14
C ALA A 133 -9.08 15.03 -0.29
N ALA A 134 -10.33 14.59 -0.47
CA ALA A 134 -11.51 15.07 0.24
C ALA A 134 -12.51 13.93 0.47
N VAL A 135 -13.49 14.19 1.34
CA VAL A 135 -14.49 13.20 1.79
C VAL A 135 -15.39 12.67 0.66
N ASP A 136 -15.54 13.43 -0.42
CA ASP A 136 -16.33 13.04 -1.59
C ASP A 136 -15.71 11.85 -2.36
N GLY A 137 -14.42 11.56 -2.16
CA GLY A 137 -13.74 10.40 -2.71
C GLY A 137 -13.44 10.48 -4.21
N THR A 138 -13.62 11.65 -4.83
CA THR A 138 -13.54 11.81 -6.29
C THR A 138 -12.11 11.88 -6.82
N LYS A 139 -11.17 12.36 -5.99
CA LYS A 139 -9.77 12.55 -6.37
C LYS A 139 -8.84 11.83 -5.41
N GLN A 140 -7.98 10.99 -5.97
CA GLN A 140 -6.89 10.36 -5.25
C GLN A 140 -5.87 11.42 -4.80
N LYS A 141 -5.46 11.37 -3.53
CA LYS A 141 -4.56 12.36 -2.93
C LYS A 141 -3.16 12.32 -3.52
N TYR A 142 -2.61 11.12 -3.67
CA TYR A 142 -1.32 10.86 -4.29
C TYR A 142 -1.47 9.73 -5.30
N VAL A 143 -1.03 9.96 -6.54
CA VAL A 143 -0.99 8.95 -7.59
C VAL A 143 0.44 8.42 -7.71
N ALA A 144 0.61 7.10 -7.67
CA ALA A 144 1.93 6.49 -7.65
C ALA A 144 2.70 6.78 -8.95
N ASN A 145 3.98 7.10 -8.82
CA ASN A 145 4.90 7.29 -9.95
C ASN A 145 6.20 6.48 -9.76
N SER A 146 6.25 5.66 -8.72
CA SER A 146 7.36 4.79 -8.32
C SER A 146 6.83 3.72 -7.36
N ALA A 147 7.65 2.74 -7.03
CA ALA A 147 7.38 1.77 -5.97
C ALA A 147 8.54 1.72 -4.97
N LEU A 148 8.29 1.25 -3.75
CA LEU A 148 9.37 1.07 -2.77
C LEU A 148 10.29 -0.07 -3.19
N TYR A 149 11.60 0.14 -3.21
CA TYR A 149 12.55 -0.88 -3.65
C TYR A 149 12.73 -2.00 -2.61
N GLU A 150 12.94 -1.61 -1.36
CA GLU A 150 13.28 -2.52 -0.27
C GLU A 150 12.25 -2.48 0.85
N ARG A 151 12.27 -3.48 1.73
CA ARG A 151 11.46 -3.43 2.95
C ARG A 151 12.05 -2.33 3.85
N THR A 152 11.20 -1.46 4.37
CA THR A 152 11.65 -0.31 5.17
C THR A 152 10.94 -0.29 6.52
N LYS A 153 11.71 -0.18 7.60
CA LYS A 153 11.15 0.08 8.93
C LYS A 153 10.92 1.58 9.10
N VAL A 154 9.72 1.96 9.53
CA VAL A 154 9.40 3.33 9.91
C VAL A 154 10.07 3.62 11.25
N ASP A 155 10.90 4.66 11.28
CA ASP A 155 11.58 5.15 12.47
C ASP A 155 11.04 6.54 12.85
N ASP A 156 11.29 6.97 14.08
CA ASP A 156 10.93 8.31 14.58
C ASP A 156 11.82 9.40 13.94
N GLY A 157 12.99 9.00 13.43
CA GLY A 157 13.93 9.85 12.71
C GLY A 157 13.70 9.99 11.20
N ILE A 158 14.69 10.55 10.51
CA ILE A 158 14.68 10.63 9.04
C ILE A 158 14.85 9.22 8.46
N VAL A 159 13.81 8.75 7.77
CA VAL A 159 13.85 7.50 7.02
C VAL A 159 14.16 7.81 5.55
N LEU A 160 15.30 7.33 5.05
CA LEU A 160 15.65 7.41 3.63
C LEU A 160 15.30 6.10 2.94
N VAL A 161 14.64 6.20 1.79
CA VAL A 161 14.18 5.05 1.01
C VAL A 161 14.73 5.08 -0.41
N ALA A 162 14.98 3.89 -0.94
CA ALA A 162 15.22 3.65 -2.35
C ALA A 162 13.89 3.35 -3.05
N LEU A 163 13.72 3.89 -4.26
CA LEU A 163 12.51 3.70 -5.06
C LEU A 163 12.84 2.99 -6.37
N LEU A 164 11.88 2.25 -6.91
CA LEU A 164 11.89 1.70 -8.26
C LEU A 164 11.34 2.73 -9.24
N ARG A 165 12.05 2.89 -10.35
CA ARG A 165 11.61 3.65 -11.52
C ARG A 165 10.91 2.76 -12.53
N THR A 166 11.33 1.51 -12.68
CA THR A 166 10.72 0.52 -13.59
C THR A 166 10.60 -0.83 -12.92
N ALA A 167 9.65 -1.62 -13.37
CA ALA A 167 9.49 -3.03 -13.05
C ALA A 167 8.51 -3.66 -14.06
N ALA A 168 8.81 -4.84 -14.58
CA ALA A 168 7.94 -5.54 -15.53
C ALA A 168 7.55 -6.93 -15.00
N GLU A 169 6.60 -7.56 -15.70
CA GLU A 169 5.99 -8.84 -15.30
C GLU A 169 5.45 -8.82 -13.86
N ILE A 170 4.83 -7.70 -13.47
CA ILE A 170 4.34 -7.52 -12.10
C ILE A 170 3.08 -8.36 -11.92
N GLU A 171 3.04 -9.20 -10.90
CA GLU A 171 1.87 -10.01 -10.55
C GLU A 171 0.99 -9.31 -9.49
N PRO A 172 -0.18 -8.73 -9.86
CA PRO A 172 -0.98 -7.92 -8.93
C PRO A 172 -1.57 -8.70 -7.74
N SER A 173 -1.76 -10.01 -7.91
CA SER A 173 -2.28 -10.91 -6.87
C SER A 173 -1.31 -11.08 -5.69
N LYS A 174 0.00 -11.06 -5.96
CA LYS A 174 1.10 -11.22 -4.99
C LYS A 174 1.47 -9.93 -4.26
N LEU A 175 0.90 -8.80 -4.67
CA LEU A 175 1.20 -7.51 -4.06
C LEU A 175 0.54 -7.38 -2.69
N ALA A 176 1.36 -7.05 -1.69
CA ALA A 176 0.88 -6.75 -0.34
C ALA A 176 -0.02 -5.52 -0.30
N ILE A 177 0.26 -4.52 -1.15
CA ILE A 177 -0.54 -3.32 -1.34
C ILE A 177 -0.81 -3.18 -2.85
N PRO A 178 -2.08 -3.09 -3.29
CA PRO A 178 -2.39 -2.99 -4.72
C PRO A 178 -2.06 -1.61 -5.29
N PHE A 179 -1.98 -1.53 -6.62
CA PHE A 179 -1.97 -0.27 -7.36
C PHE A 179 -3.40 0.07 -7.81
N SER A 180 -3.82 1.32 -7.67
CA SER A 180 -5.10 1.79 -8.21
C SER A 180 -5.03 1.89 -9.73
N GLU A 181 -6.18 2.00 -10.42
CA GLU A 181 -6.20 2.23 -11.86
C GLU A 181 -5.48 3.52 -12.26
N ASN A 182 -5.63 4.59 -11.46
CA ASN A 182 -4.94 5.86 -11.68
C ASN A 182 -3.42 5.70 -11.56
N ASP A 183 -2.95 4.89 -10.60
CA ASP A 183 -1.53 4.60 -10.42
C ASP A 183 -0.97 3.87 -11.64
N LYS A 184 -1.65 2.82 -12.09
CA LYS A 184 -1.25 2.04 -13.26
C LYS A 184 -1.21 2.91 -14.52
N ALA A 185 -2.22 3.76 -14.71
CA ALA A 185 -2.26 4.70 -15.82
C ALA A 185 -1.06 5.66 -15.80
N ASN A 186 -0.68 6.17 -14.62
CA ASN A 186 0.45 7.07 -14.46
C ASN A 186 1.83 6.37 -14.60
N LEU A 187 1.89 5.07 -14.31
CA LEU A 187 3.10 4.25 -14.42
C LEU A 187 3.29 3.60 -15.80
N LYS A 188 2.31 3.76 -16.70
CA LYS A 188 2.33 3.16 -18.03
C LYS A 188 3.63 3.48 -18.78
N GLY A 189 4.27 2.43 -19.31
CA GLY A 189 5.55 2.50 -20.02
C GLY A 189 6.78 2.39 -19.12
N TRP A 190 6.62 2.44 -17.79
CA TRP A 190 7.69 2.17 -16.83
C TRP A 190 7.41 0.92 -16.01
N PHE A 191 6.14 0.67 -15.69
CA PHE A 191 5.69 -0.53 -15.01
C PHE A 191 4.78 -1.34 -15.93
N GLU A 192 4.96 -2.65 -15.93
CA GLU A 192 4.13 -3.61 -16.68
C GLU A 192 3.47 -4.58 -15.71
N PHE A 193 2.14 -4.52 -15.63
CA PHE A 193 1.32 -5.36 -14.77
C PHE A 193 0.68 -6.49 -15.58
N ASN A 194 0.85 -7.72 -15.12
CA ASN A 194 0.22 -8.92 -15.68
C ASN A 194 -1.22 -9.00 -15.14
N GLU A 195 -2.17 -8.44 -15.89
CA GLU A 195 -3.60 -8.38 -15.56
C GLU A 195 -4.46 -9.29 -16.42
#